data_AF-A0A175RGG9-F1
#
_entry.id   AF-A0A175RGG9-F1
#
_cell.length_a   1.000
_cell.length_b   1.000
_cell.length_c   1.000
_cell.angle_alpha   90.00
_cell.angle_beta   90.00
_cell.angle_gamma   90.00
#
_symmetry.space_group_name_H-M   'P 1'
#
loop_
_entity.id
_entity.type
_entity.pdbx_description
1 polymer ?
#
loop_
_entity_poly.entity_id
_entity_poly.type
_entity_poly.pdbx_seq_one_letter_code
_entity_poly.pdbx_strand_id
1 'polypeptide(L)'
;MSSPKVFVSYSWSSPDYLGRVMKLVEDLSGDGVHVVIDKYDLREGNDANAFMEQMVTSDEIKKVILLCDPIYADKANKRTGGVGTEAQIVTSEIFKQTEQSKFVAVIMDRTEADEIRTPAFYTSRIYIDLSRDERYTEEYEKLVRWIFDQPLHVRPPLGAKPAFLNEEKRSIDLGTASRQRRALDAVRAGHPSAVAALNEYLDAMSHNFERLRLPNQSDVEAVKSSIENFIPYRDEFLSVIDVVASQSGAADMYEAVHRFFERIAPYSERPESMHQWNSADFDNFRFITYEMFLSSFAITLKRENFMFSEILAGDYYDSSRERGGDDRMVSFNLFLKEVFTIEEENNRAERRYYAPLAPIIKNRLNGSILKHSHLMQADFVLWLVSKKKGHWWYPMNCLYGREVYGPFEVFARSKSRKYFDRFKSVLGVRDVEEFKAIVAKILSDPRGAPQWGFDTLNAARLSGFENIATAP
;
A
#
# COMPACT_ATOMS: atom_id res chain seq x y z
N MET A 1 28.68 17.42 -15.00
CA MET A 1 27.60 17.04 -15.92
C MET A 1 28.02 17.48 -17.31
N SER A 2 28.00 16.60 -18.31
CA SER A 2 28.42 16.96 -19.67
C SER A 2 27.37 17.83 -20.34
N SER A 3 27.74 19.00 -20.83
CA SER A 3 26.90 19.83 -21.69
C SER A 3 26.51 19.05 -22.96
N PRO A 4 25.21 18.95 -23.32
CA PRO A 4 24.81 18.27 -24.54
C PRO A 4 25.35 19.03 -25.75
N LYS A 5 25.99 18.31 -26.70
CA LYS A 5 26.37 18.90 -27.98
C LYS A 5 25.19 18.82 -28.95
N VAL A 6 24.89 19.92 -29.61
CA VAL A 6 23.75 20.04 -30.53
C VAL A 6 24.21 20.66 -31.83
N PHE A 7 23.83 20.05 -32.95
CA PHE A 7 24.11 20.62 -34.27
C PHE A 7 22.93 21.46 -34.76
N VAL A 8 23.20 22.64 -35.29
CA VAL A 8 22.18 23.55 -35.84
C VAL A 8 22.29 23.58 -37.37
N SER A 9 21.25 23.06 -38.04
CA SER A 9 21.10 23.09 -39.50
C SER A 9 20.15 24.21 -39.89
N TYR A 10 20.59 25.08 -40.79
CA TYR A 10 19.87 26.28 -41.21
C TYR A 10 20.12 26.61 -42.68
N SER A 11 19.34 27.53 -43.22
CA SER A 11 19.47 28.08 -44.57
C SER A 11 20.09 29.47 -44.50
N TRP A 12 20.92 29.83 -45.46
CA TRP A 12 21.31 31.23 -45.63
C TRP A 12 20.24 31.97 -46.44
N SER A 13 19.28 32.59 -45.72
CA SER A 13 18.14 33.28 -46.34
C SER A 13 18.34 34.79 -46.44
N SER A 14 18.69 35.45 -45.33
CA SER A 14 18.95 36.90 -45.28
C SER A 14 19.93 37.25 -44.15
N PRO A 15 20.55 38.45 -44.17
CA PRO A 15 21.37 38.94 -43.05
C PRO A 15 20.61 38.99 -41.72
N ASP A 16 19.35 39.45 -41.73
CA ASP A 16 18.48 39.51 -40.55
C ASP A 16 18.18 38.12 -39.99
N TYR A 17 17.89 37.15 -40.87
CA TYR A 17 17.69 35.76 -40.48
C TYR A 17 18.95 35.19 -39.83
N LEU A 18 20.13 35.44 -40.43
CA LEU A 18 21.40 35.02 -39.86
C LEU A 18 21.65 35.63 -38.48
N GLY A 19 21.29 36.90 -38.27
CA GLY A 19 21.34 37.54 -36.95
C GLY A 19 20.48 36.82 -35.91
N ARG A 20 19.26 36.40 -36.28
CA ARG A 20 18.36 35.62 -35.41
C ARG A 20 18.89 34.22 -35.12
N VAL A 21 19.49 33.56 -36.11
CA VAL A 21 20.17 32.26 -35.93
C VAL A 21 21.31 32.40 -34.92
N MET A 22 22.18 33.40 -35.08
CA MET A 22 23.31 33.61 -34.18
C MET A 22 22.86 33.96 -32.76
N LYS A 23 21.82 34.78 -32.60
CA LYS A 23 21.23 35.06 -31.29
C LYS A 23 20.75 33.78 -30.59
N LEU A 24 20.04 32.91 -31.31
CA LEU A 24 19.59 31.63 -30.75
C LEU A 24 20.78 30.73 -30.34
N VAL A 25 21.86 30.73 -31.12
CA VAL A 25 23.11 30.01 -30.79
C VAL A 25 23.73 30.56 -29.51
N GLU A 26 23.76 31.87 -29.33
CA GLU A 26 24.25 32.54 -28.11
C GLU A 26 23.40 32.21 -26.90
N ASP A 27 22.07 32.31 -27.02
CA ASP A 27 21.12 32.00 -25.96
C ASP A 27 21.28 30.53 -25.49
N LEU A 28 21.31 29.58 -26.44
CA LEU A 28 21.51 28.15 -26.13
C LEU A 28 22.87 27.88 -25.46
N SER A 29 23.91 28.57 -25.91
CA SER A 29 25.25 28.47 -25.32
C SER A 29 25.27 29.02 -23.88
N GLY A 30 24.53 30.11 -23.63
CA GLY A 30 24.32 30.69 -22.30
C GLY A 30 23.62 29.72 -21.34
N ASP A 31 22.71 28.89 -21.86
CA ASP A 31 22.02 27.83 -21.11
C ASP A 31 22.81 26.51 -21.03
N GLY A 32 24.11 26.54 -21.35
CA GLY A 32 25.02 25.41 -21.16
C GLY A 32 24.92 24.32 -22.22
N VAL A 33 24.34 24.61 -23.39
CA VAL A 33 24.34 23.73 -24.56
C VAL A 33 25.60 24.00 -25.39
N HIS A 34 26.31 22.96 -25.81
CA HIS A 34 27.43 23.13 -26.74
C HIS A 34 26.89 23.10 -28.18
N VAL A 35 26.71 24.28 -28.76
CA VAL A 35 26.17 24.40 -30.12
C VAL A 35 27.28 24.27 -31.16
N VAL A 36 27.09 23.36 -32.12
CA VAL A 36 27.96 23.14 -33.28
C VAL A 36 27.28 23.72 -34.50
N ILE A 37 27.96 24.62 -35.21
CA ILE A 37 27.44 25.32 -36.38
C ILE A 37 28.59 25.63 -37.34
N ASP A 38 28.33 25.56 -38.64
CA ASP A 38 29.35 25.77 -39.68
C ASP A 38 30.18 27.06 -39.53
N LYS A 39 29.60 28.15 -39.03
CA LYS A 39 30.29 29.44 -38.82
C LYS A 39 31.48 29.34 -37.87
N TYR A 40 31.43 28.42 -36.91
CA TYR A 40 32.51 28.20 -35.95
C TYR A 40 33.35 26.97 -36.28
N ASP A 41 32.71 25.96 -36.86
CA ASP A 41 33.27 24.61 -36.92
C ASP A 41 33.73 24.17 -38.33
N LEU A 42 33.35 24.89 -39.39
CA LEU A 42 33.77 24.61 -40.76
C LEU A 42 34.88 25.58 -41.21
N ARG A 43 36.04 25.06 -41.61
CA ARG A 43 37.21 25.83 -42.07
C ARG A 43 37.46 25.66 -43.57
N GLU A 44 38.22 26.57 -44.17
CA GLU A 44 38.60 26.50 -45.58
C GLU A 44 39.30 25.16 -45.90
N GLY A 45 38.83 24.46 -46.93
CA GLY A 45 39.34 23.14 -47.35
C GLY A 45 38.60 21.94 -46.76
N ASN A 46 37.60 22.14 -45.89
CA ASN A 46 36.73 21.04 -45.45
C ASN A 46 35.71 20.64 -46.52
N ASP A 47 35.44 19.34 -46.64
CA ASP A 47 34.30 18.85 -47.41
C ASP A 47 33.03 19.03 -46.57
N ALA A 48 32.21 19.98 -46.99
CA ALA A 48 31.04 20.37 -46.25
C ALA A 48 29.94 19.28 -46.27
N ASN A 49 29.91 18.39 -47.28
CA ASN A 49 28.99 17.25 -47.27
C ASN A 49 29.42 16.20 -46.23
N ALA A 50 30.71 15.91 -46.16
CA ALA A 50 31.27 14.99 -45.16
C ALA A 50 31.09 15.54 -43.73
N PHE A 51 31.24 16.85 -43.56
CA PHE A 51 30.98 17.53 -42.28
C PHE A 51 29.53 17.34 -41.82
N MET A 52 28.55 17.57 -42.71
CA MET A 52 27.13 17.38 -42.39
C MET A 52 26.79 15.93 -42.02
N GLU A 53 27.28 14.97 -42.80
CA GLU A 53 27.06 13.56 -42.54
C GLU A 53 27.64 13.18 -41.17
N GLN A 54 28.85 13.65 -40.85
CA GLN A 54 29.47 13.45 -39.55
C GLN A 54 28.67 14.09 -38.41
N MET A 55 28.19 15.31 -38.56
CA MET A 55 27.44 16.00 -37.49
C MET A 55 26.10 15.34 -37.18
N VAL A 56 25.49 14.70 -38.17
CA VAL A 56 24.21 14.02 -37.95
C VAL A 56 24.40 12.58 -37.48
N THR A 57 25.42 11.88 -37.98
CA THR A 57 25.69 10.46 -37.63
C THR A 57 26.50 10.27 -36.35
N SER A 58 27.29 11.27 -35.91
CA SER A 58 28.12 11.14 -34.71
C SER A 58 27.29 10.99 -33.43
N ASP A 59 27.71 10.05 -32.58
CA ASP A 59 27.16 9.83 -31.24
C ASP A 59 27.50 10.97 -30.27
N GLU A 60 28.51 11.80 -30.57
CA GLU A 60 28.84 12.97 -29.76
C GLU A 60 27.77 14.06 -29.88
N ILE A 61 27.14 14.18 -31.04
CA ILE A 61 26.04 15.13 -31.27
C ILE A 61 24.78 14.47 -30.75
N LYS A 62 24.25 14.99 -29.65
CA LYS A 62 23.08 14.42 -28.98
C LYS A 62 21.78 14.76 -29.70
N LYS A 63 21.68 15.97 -30.26
CA LYS A 63 20.47 16.50 -30.91
C LYS A 63 20.82 17.33 -32.14
N VAL A 64 19.88 17.41 -33.08
CA VAL A 64 19.98 18.20 -34.31
C VAL A 64 18.76 19.11 -34.41
N ILE A 65 18.99 20.42 -34.51
CA ILE A 65 17.96 21.43 -34.67
C ILE A 65 17.88 21.81 -36.15
N LEU A 66 16.68 21.74 -36.73
CA LEU A 66 16.40 22.19 -38.10
C LEU A 66 15.72 23.56 -38.01
N LEU A 67 16.46 24.64 -38.23
CA LEU A 67 15.92 25.99 -38.28
C LEU A 67 15.17 26.19 -39.60
N CYS A 68 13.86 26.06 -39.52
CA CYS A 68 12.96 26.02 -40.66
C CYS A 68 12.39 27.40 -40.93
N ASP A 69 12.71 27.91 -42.12
CA ASP A 69 12.01 28.96 -42.83
C ASP A 69 11.49 28.40 -44.18
N PRO A 70 10.67 29.15 -44.94
CA PRO A 70 10.18 28.68 -46.24
C PRO A 70 11.31 28.26 -47.20
N ILE A 71 12.45 28.95 -47.16
CA ILE A 71 13.61 28.68 -48.02
C ILE A 71 14.29 27.37 -47.64
N TYR A 72 14.47 27.09 -46.34
CA TYR A 72 15.04 25.85 -45.82
C TYR A 72 14.17 24.66 -46.25
N ALA A 73 12.85 24.76 -46.08
CA ALA A 73 11.93 23.70 -46.47
C ALA A 73 11.99 23.42 -47.98
N ASP A 74 11.96 24.46 -48.82
CA ASP A 74 12.03 24.32 -50.28
C ASP A 74 13.36 23.69 -50.72
N LYS A 75 14.48 24.10 -50.12
CA LYS A 75 15.81 23.55 -50.42
C LYS A 75 15.96 22.11 -49.95
N ALA A 76 15.48 21.79 -48.75
CA ALA A 76 15.47 20.42 -48.22
C ALA A 76 14.63 19.48 -49.11
N ASN A 77 13.49 19.96 -49.62
CA ASN A 77 12.62 19.20 -50.51
C ASN A 77 13.22 18.98 -51.90
N LYS A 78 13.89 20.00 -52.47
CA LYS A 78 14.58 19.90 -53.77
C LYS A 78 15.77 18.94 -53.75
N ARG A 79 16.36 18.69 -52.57
CA ARG A 79 17.48 17.75 -52.40
C ARG A 79 17.08 16.27 -52.39
N THR A 80 15.79 15.97 -52.45
CA THR A 80 15.28 14.61 -52.65
C THR A 80 15.68 14.15 -54.07
N GLY A 81 16.85 13.52 -54.21
CA GLY A 81 17.38 13.06 -55.50
C GLY A 81 18.81 13.51 -55.87
N GLY A 82 19.57 14.13 -54.97
CA GLY A 82 21.03 14.29 -55.13
C GLY A 82 21.54 15.50 -55.94
N VAL A 83 20.69 16.50 -56.21
CA VAL A 83 21.12 17.73 -56.92
C VAL A 83 20.96 18.95 -56.01
N GLY A 84 22.05 19.34 -55.32
CA GLY A 84 22.11 20.61 -54.58
C GLY A 84 23.36 20.75 -53.71
N THR A 85 24.05 21.89 -53.82
CA THR A 85 25.39 22.19 -53.27
C THR A 85 25.41 22.84 -51.87
N GLU A 86 24.26 23.07 -51.24
CA GLU A 86 24.19 23.79 -49.96
C GLU A 86 24.46 22.92 -48.73
N ALA A 87 25.72 22.74 -48.37
CA ALA A 87 26.17 21.83 -47.32
C ALA A 87 25.75 22.17 -45.86
N GLN A 88 24.66 22.90 -45.65
CA GLN A 88 24.14 23.28 -44.32
C GLN A 88 22.76 22.67 -44.03
N ILE A 89 22.13 22.03 -45.04
CA ILE A 89 20.74 21.56 -45.01
C ILE A 89 20.68 20.03 -44.96
N VAL A 90 20.00 19.49 -43.95
CA VAL A 90 19.79 18.04 -43.80
C VAL A 90 18.96 17.45 -44.94
N THR A 91 19.37 16.30 -45.46
CA THR A 91 18.68 15.57 -46.54
C THR A 91 17.74 14.49 -45.99
N SER A 92 16.82 14.02 -46.84
CA SER A 92 15.85 12.98 -46.48
C SER A 92 16.52 11.63 -46.18
N GLU A 93 17.63 11.34 -46.83
CA GLU A 93 18.42 10.11 -46.70
C GLU A 93 19.08 10.06 -45.32
N ILE A 94 19.78 11.14 -44.93
CA ILE A 94 20.44 11.26 -43.62
C ILE A 94 19.40 11.19 -42.50
N PHE A 95 18.28 11.90 -42.66
CA PHE A 95 17.18 11.88 -41.68
C PHE A 95 16.62 10.45 -41.44
N LYS A 96 16.55 9.61 -42.48
CA LYS A 96 16.05 8.23 -42.39
C LYS A 96 17.07 7.26 -41.76
N GLN A 97 18.37 7.57 -41.85
CA GLN A 97 19.45 6.71 -41.34
C GLN A 97 19.75 6.95 -39.86
N THR A 98 19.21 8.02 -39.25
CA THR A 98 19.47 8.39 -37.86
C THR A 98 18.20 8.31 -37.01
N GLU A 99 18.36 8.14 -35.69
CA GLU A 99 17.22 8.12 -34.77
C GLU A 99 16.40 9.41 -34.89
N GLN A 100 15.11 9.29 -35.16
CA GLN A 100 14.27 10.44 -35.48
C GLN A 100 14.02 11.35 -34.27
N SER A 101 14.12 10.82 -33.05
CA SER A 101 14.04 11.58 -31.79
C SER A 101 15.20 12.58 -31.61
N LYS A 102 16.27 12.42 -32.42
CA LYS A 102 17.43 13.32 -32.48
C LYS A 102 17.10 14.66 -33.11
N PHE A 103 16.04 14.76 -33.92
CA PHE A 103 15.73 15.96 -34.69
C PHE A 103 14.51 16.72 -34.18
N VAL A 104 14.62 18.06 -34.09
CA VAL A 104 13.48 18.95 -33.90
C VAL A 104 13.45 20.02 -34.99
N ALA A 105 12.29 20.23 -35.60
CA ALA A 105 12.07 21.41 -36.43
C ALA A 105 11.77 22.60 -35.52
N VAL A 106 12.53 23.68 -35.68
CA VAL A 106 12.31 24.97 -35.01
C VAL A 106 11.90 25.96 -36.09
N ILE A 107 10.68 26.47 -36.00
CA ILE A 107 10.14 27.42 -36.96
C ILE A 107 10.71 28.79 -36.63
N MET A 108 11.48 29.33 -37.57
CA MET A 108 12.08 30.66 -37.44
C MET A 108 11.25 31.69 -38.20
N ASP A 109 10.68 31.33 -39.35
CA ASP A 109 9.83 32.21 -40.15
C ASP A 109 8.67 31.45 -40.80
N ARG A 110 7.64 32.22 -41.18
CA ARG A 110 6.42 31.76 -41.83
C ARG A 110 6.31 32.34 -43.23
N THR A 111 5.44 31.76 -44.06
CA THR A 111 5.13 32.34 -45.37
C THR A 111 4.37 33.65 -45.24
N GLU A 112 4.23 34.40 -46.34
CA GLU A 112 3.38 35.61 -46.40
C GLU A 112 1.91 35.33 -46.03
N ALA A 113 1.45 34.08 -46.18
CA ALA A 113 0.12 33.63 -45.78
C ALA A 113 0.04 33.14 -44.32
N ASP A 114 1.08 33.41 -43.50
CA ASP A 114 1.21 32.95 -42.09
C ASP A 114 1.27 31.41 -41.94
N GLU A 115 1.62 30.69 -43.01
CA GLU A 115 1.74 29.23 -43.01
C GLU A 115 3.14 28.76 -42.61
N ILE A 116 3.19 27.65 -41.86
CA ILE A 116 4.44 27.00 -41.48
C ILE A 116 4.86 26.03 -42.59
N ARG A 117 6.15 26.10 -42.98
CA ARG A 117 6.75 25.12 -43.88
C ARG A 117 7.88 24.36 -43.20
N THR A 118 7.74 23.05 -43.15
CA THR A 118 8.80 22.12 -42.76
C THR A 118 9.20 21.26 -43.96
N PRO A 119 10.41 20.67 -43.97
CA PRO A 119 10.76 19.66 -44.97
C PRO A 119 9.74 18.52 -45.03
N ALA A 120 9.49 17.98 -46.21
CA ALA A 120 8.48 16.94 -46.46
C ALA A 120 8.77 15.65 -45.68
N PHE A 121 10.05 15.34 -45.41
CA PHE A 121 10.45 14.21 -44.59
C PHE A 121 10.14 14.39 -43.08
N TYR A 122 9.83 15.60 -42.64
CA TYR A 122 9.49 15.94 -41.26
C TYR A 122 7.97 16.07 -41.03
N THR A 123 7.14 15.76 -42.04
CA THR A 123 5.68 15.89 -41.98
C THR A 123 5.07 15.08 -40.81
N SER A 124 4.07 15.67 -40.14
CA SER A 124 3.31 15.08 -39.01
C SER A 124 4.07 14.92 -37.69
N ARG A 125 5.19 15.63 -37.51
CA ARG A 125 5.94 15.68 -36.24
C ARG A 125 5.69 16.98 -35.49
N ILE A 126 5.90 16.93 -34.18
CA ILE A 126 5.84 18.11 -33.30
C ILE A 126 7.05 18.98 -33.62
N TYR A 127 6.82 20.27 -33.85
CA TYR A 127 7.83 21.30 -34.02
C TYR A 127 7.77 22.29 -32.84
N ILE A 128 8.78 23.13 -32.73
CA ILE A 128 8.86 24.25 -31.79
C ILE A 128 8.78 25.54 -32.59
N ASP A 129 7.99 26.52 -32.17
CA ASP A 129 7.75 27.73 -32.96
C ASP A 129 8.35 28.98 -32.32
N LEU A 130 9.51 29.41 -32.82
CA LEU A 130 10.20 30.63 -32.39
C LEU A 130 9.93 31.83 -33.33
N SER A 131 8.98 31.71 -34.26
CA SER A 131 8.67 32.77 -35.23
C SER A 131 7.87 33.94 -34.64
N ARG A 132 7.26 33.74 -33.46
CA ARG A 132 6.37 34.73 -32.81
C ARG A 132 6.94 35.20 -31.47
N ASP A 133 7.15 36.50 -31.34
CA ASP A 133 7.70 37.12 -30.12
C ASP A 133 6.84 36.83 -28.88
N GLU A 134 5.52 36.83 -29.02
CA GLU A 134 4.57 36.59 -27.92
C GLU A 134 4.75 35.22 -27.23
N ARG A 135 5.24 34.22 -27.97
CA ARG A 135 5.43 32.84 -27.48
C ARG A 135 6.89 32.43 -27.39
N TYR A 136 7.82 33.34 -27.73
CA TYR A 136 9.24 33.03 -27.84
C TYR A 136 9.79 32.40 -26.57
N THR A 137 9.51 32.98 -25.39
CA THR A 137 10.00 32.46 -24.10
C THR A 137 9.49 31.06 -23.79
N GLU A 138 8.20 30.79 -24.02
CA GLU A 138 7.60 29.47 -23.75
C GLU A 138 8.16 28.39 -24.69
N GLU A 139 8.27 28.71 -25.98
CA GLU A 139 8.77 27.79 -27.01
C GLU A 139 10.28 27.58 -26.90
N TYR A 140 11.03 28.61 -26.48
CA TYR A 140 12.44 28.49 -26.17
C TYR A 140 12.70 27.57 -24.97
N GLU A 141 11.90 27.68 -23.89
CA GLU A 141 11.99 26.75 -22.76
C GLU A 141 11.74 25.29 -23.22
N LYS A 142 10.76 25.06 -24.10
CA LYS A 142 10.51 23.73 -24.69
C LYS A 142 11.72 23.21 -25.46
N LEU A 143 12.42 24.07 -26.19
CA LEU A 143 13.64 23.70 -26.94
C LEU A 143 14.76 23.27 -25.99
N VAL A 144 15.05 24.07 -24.97
CA VAL A 144 16.08 23.75 -23.97
C VAL A 144 15.73 22.43 -23.26
N ARG A 145 14.50 22.26 -22.80
CA ARG A 145 14.03 21.00 -22.18
C ARG A 145 14.20 19.79 -23.10
N TRP A 146 13.90 19.93 -24.38
CA TRP A 146 14.09 18.87 -25.36
C TRP A 146 15.58 18.51 -25.56
N ILE A 147 16.47 19.50 -25.56
CA ILE A 147 17.93 19.27 -25.66
C ILE A 147 18.45 18.43 -24.48
N PHE A 148 17.94 18.70 -23.27
CA PHE A 148 18.33 18.00 -22.04
C PHE A 148 17.56 16.69 -21.77
N ASP A 149 16.62 16.29 -22.64
CA ASP A 149 15.68 15.18 -22.41
C ASP A 149 14.88 15.31 -21.09
N GLN A 150 14.48 16.54 -20.74
CA GLN A 150 13.69 16.86 -19.54
C GLN A 150 12.28 17.36 -19.91
N PRO A 151 11.34 16.46 -20.27
CA PRO A 151 10.01 16.85 -20.71
C PRO A 151 9.26 17.64 -19.62
N LEU A 152 8.45 18.61 -20.05
CA LEU A 152 7.61 19.44 -19.16
C LEU A 152 6.66 18.58 -18.29
N HIS A 153 6.18 17.46 -18.84
CA HIS A 153 5.31 16.51 -18.15
C HIS A 153 6.01 15.16 -17.99
N VAL A 154 6.46 14.87 -16.77
CA VAL A 154 7.00 13.56 -16.40
C VAL A 154 5.86 12.68 -15.93
N ARG A 155 5.73 11.47 -16.49
CA ARG A 155 4.74 10.50 -16.04
C ARG A 155 5.03 10.15 -14.56
N PRO A 156 4.03 10.19 -13.66
CA PRO A 156 4.24 9.82 -12.27
C PRO A 156 4.68 8.35 -12.17
N PRO A 157 5.45 7.98 -11.13
CA PRO A 157 5.83 6.59 -10.91
C PRO A 157 4.58 5.72 -10.80
N LEU A 158 4.59 4.57 -11.47
CA LEU A 158 3.50 3.60 -11.37
C LEU A 158 3.46 3.07 -9.94
N GLY A 159 2.28 3.16 -9.30
CA GLY A 159 2.04 2.49 -8.02
C GLY A 159 2.12 0.97 -8.18
N ALA A 160 2.30 0.25 -7.07
CA ALA A 160 2.24 -1.21 -7.08
C ALA A 160 0.89 -1.69 -7.65
N LYS A 161 0.92 -2.78 -8.42
CA LYS A 161 -0.31 -3.43 -8.93
C LYS A 161 -1.25 -3.64 -7.73
N PRO A 162 -2.50 -3.14 -7.79
CA PRO A 162 -3.43 -3.31 -6.68
C PRO A 162 -3.61 -4.79 -6.35
N ALA A 163 -3.46 -5.15 -5.08
CA ALA A 163 -3.46 -6.54 -4.61
C ALA A 163 -4.77 -7.31 -4.96
N PHE A 164 -5.85 -6.59 -5.27
CA PHE A 164 -7.12 -7.19 -5.69
C PHE A 164 -7.12 -7.77 -7.13
N LEU A 165 -6.18 -7.37 -8.01
CA LEU A 165 -6.10 -7.81 -9.41
C LEU A 165 -5.25 -9.09 -9.61
N ASN A 166 -4.84 -9.75 -8.53
CA ASN A 166 -4.23 -11.08 -8.59
C ASN A 166 -5.33 -12.14 -8.38
N GLU A 167 -6.28 -12.20 -9.30
CA GLU A 167 -7.43 -13.12 -9.25
C GLU A 167 -7.01 -14.59 -9.53
N GLU A 168 -5.88 -14.82 -10.22
CA GLU A 168 -5.40 -16.17 -10.58
C GLU A 168 -4.96 -17.05 -9.38
N LYS A 169 -4.95 -16.52 -8.14
CA LYS A 169 -4.61 -17.28 -6.92
C LYS A 169 -5.74 -17.46 -5.91
N ARG A 170 -6.94 -16.90 -6.11
CA ARG A 170 -8.02 -17.06 -5.12
C ARG A 170 -8.82 -18.32 -5.44
N SER A 171 -8.52 -19.41 -4.74
CA SER A 171 -9.29 -20.66 -4.82
C SER A 171 -10.69 -20.57 -4.17
N ILE A 172 -10.95 -19.54 -3.37
CA ILE A 172 -12.18 -19.39 -2.59
C ILE A 172 -12.75 -17.98 -2.77
N ASP A 173 -14.03 -17.91 -3.18
CA ASP A 173 -14.86 -16.69 -3.17
C ASP A 173 -15.93 -16.77 -2.08
N LEU A 174 -15.96 -15.81 -1.16
CA LEU A 174 -17.00 -15.71 -0.12
C LEU A 174 -18.22 -14.88 -0.56
N GLY A 175 -18.20 -14.24 -1.74
CA GLY A 175 -19.34 -13.47 -2.25
C GLY A 175 -19.72 -12.27 -1.39
N THR A 176 -18.78 -11.73 -0.61
CA THR A 176 -19.01 -10.69 0.40
C THR A 176 -18.72 -9.27 -0.09
N ALA A 177 -17.92 -9.09 -1.15
CA ALA A 177 -17.38 -7.80 -1.58
C ALA A 177 -18.44 -6.72 -1.92
N SER A 178 -19.59 -7.08 -2.51
CA SER A 178 -20.66 -6.11 -2.79
C SER A 178 -21.40 -5.69 -1.51
N ARG A 179 -21.64 -6.65 -0.60
CA ARG A 179 -22.28 -6.42 0.70
C ARG A 179 -21.40 -5.60 1.62
N GLN A 180 -20.09 -5.87 1.63
CA GLN A 180 -19.11 -5.08 2.36
C GLN A 180 -19.13 -3.61 1.93
N ARG A 181 -19.07 -3.32 0.62
CA ARG A 181 -19.13 -1.94 0.11
C ARG A 181 -20.40 -1.23 0.56
N ARG A 182 -21.55 -1.89 0.44
CA ARG A 182 -22.85 -1.35 0.92
C ARG A 182 -22.83 -1.08 2.42
N ALA A 183 -22.30 -2.00 3.23
CA ALA A 183 -22.18 -1.83 4.67
C ALA A 183 -21.28 -0.64 5.02
N LEU A 184 -20.10 -0.53 4.39
CA LEU A 184 -19.19 0.60 4.58
C LEU A 184 -19.85 1.93 4.24
N ASP A 185 -20.52 2.03 3.10
CA ASP A 185 -21.17 3.25 2.65
C ASP A 185 -22.32 3.64 3.59
N ALA A 186 -23.16 2.68 3.99
CA ALA A 186 -24.28 2.92 4.88
C ALA A 186 -23.84 3.33 6.29
N VAL A 187 -22.82 2.66 6.86
CA VAL A 187 -22.30 2.98 8.21
C VAL A 187 -21.59 4.34 8.19
N ARG A 188 -20.75 4.64 7.19
CA ARG A 188 -20.08 5.94 7.09
C ARG A 188 -21.05 7.11 6.93
N ALA A 189 -22.13 6.90 6.18
CA ALA A 189 -23.15 7.91 5.97
C ALA A 189 -24.13 8.05 7.15
N GLY A 190 -24.05 7.19 8.18
CA GLY A 190 -25.04 7.15 9.26
C GLY A 190 -26.46 6.84 8.76
N HIS A 191 -26.59 6.07 7.68
CA HIS A 191 -27.87 5.81 7.03
C HIS A 191 -28.77 4.93 7.93
N PRO A 192 -30.11 5.10 7.93
CA PRO A 192 -31.02 4.26 8.73
C PRO A 192 -30.90 2.75 8.48
N SER A 193 -30.45 2.35 7.29
CA SER A 193 -30.22 0.94 6.94
C SER A 193 -28.82 0.43 7.32
N ALA A 194 -27.99 1.19 8.02
CA ALA A 194 -26.61 0.81 8.33
C ALA A 194 -26.51 -0.52 9.09
N VAL A 195 -27.34 -0.71 10.13
CA VAL A 195 -27.39 -1.98 10.89
C VAL A 195 -27.86 -3.14 10.02
N ALA A 196 -28.84 -2.92 9.14
CA ALA A 196 -29.34 -3.95 8.23
C ALA A 196 -28.26 -4.35 7.20
N ALA A 197 -27.60 -3.37 6.57
CA ALA A 197 -26.52 -3.61 5.61
C ALA A 197 -25.31 -4.30 6.26
N LEU A 198 -24.98 -3.94 7.50
CA LEU A 198 -23.95 -4.62 8.29
C LEU A 198 -24.32 -6.08 8.55
N ASN A 199 -25.57 -6.35 8.98
CA ASN A 199 -26.03 -7.72 9.20
C ASN A 199 -26.02 -8.54 7.90
N GLU A 200 -26.49 -8.00 6.77
CA GLU A 200 -26.43 -8.67 5.47
C GLU A 200 -24.99 -9.11 5.11
N TYR A 201 -24.01 -8.24 5.38
CA TYR A 201 -22.60 -8.53 5.18
C TYR A 201 -22.10 -9.63 6.12
N LEU A 202 -22.32 -9.48 7.43
CA LEU A 202 -21.86 -10.42 8.44
C LEU A 202 -22.51 -11.81 8.29
N ASP A 203 -23.80 -11.86 7.95
CA ASP A 203 -24.53 -13.09 7.67
C ASP A 203 -23.93 -13.80 6.46
N ALA A 204 -23.70 -13.10 5.35
CA ALA A 204 -23.09 -13.67 4.16
C ALA A 204 -21.68 -14.20 4.45
N MET A 205 -20.87 -13.47 5.20
CA MET A 205 -19.52 -13.90 5.58
C MET A 205 -19.56 -15.15 6.47
N SER A 206 -20.40 -15.15 7.51
CA SER A 206 -20.52 -16.30 8.41
C SER A 206 -21.07 -17.55 7.71
N HIS A 207 -22.06 -17.39 6.83
CA HIS A 207 -22.64 -18.51 6.08
C HIS A 207 -21.62 -19.12 5.10
N ASN A 208 -20.90 -18.27 4.37
CA ASN A 208 -19.89 -18.73 3.41
C ASN A 208 -18.58 -19.14 4.08
N PHE A 209 -18.42 -18.96 5.40
CA PHE A 209 -17.25 -19.41 6.16
C PHE A 209 -17.01 -20.92 6.01
N GLU A 210 -18.09 -21.71 5.84
CA GLU A 210 -18.03 -23.16 5.54
C GLU A 210 -17.17 -23.49 4.31
N ARG A 211 -17.06 -22.58 3.34
CA ARG A 211 -16.23 -22.78 2.14
C ARG A 211 -14.73 -22.89 2.44
N LEU A 212 -14.30 -22.49 3.63
CA LEU A 212 -12.93 -22.66 4.11
C LEU A 212 -12.68 -24.06 4.66
N ARG A 213 -13.70 -24.90 4.85
CA ARG A 213 -13.54 -26.22 5.44
C ARG A 213 -12.59 -27.06 4.61
N LEU A 214 -11.58 -27.59 5.28
CA LEU A 214 -10.59 -28.46 4.67
C LEU A 214 -11.11 -29.91 4.57
N PRO A 215 -10.72 -30.66 3.53
CA PRO A 215 -10.96 -32.09 3.48
C PRO A 215 -10.35 -32.81 4.69
N ASN A 216 -10.96 -33.93 5.09
CA ASN A 216 -10.41 -34.79 6.15
C ASN A 216 -8.97 -35.22 5.81
N GLN A 217 -8.09 -35.22 6.81
CA GLN A 217 -6.66 -35.58 6.67
C GLN A 217 -5.83 -34.56 5.87
N SER A 218 -6.24 -33.28 5.90
CA SER A 218 -5.43 -32.20 5.34
C SER A 218 -4.12 -32.04 6.11
N ASP A 219 -3.04 -31.77 5.38
CA ASP A 219 -1.72 -31.53 5.96
C ASP A 219 -1.52 -30.06 6.40
N VAL A 220 -0.37 -29.78 7.01
CA VAL A 220 -0.02 -28.43 7.48
C VAL A 220 0.04 -27.40 6.34
N GLU A 221 0.38 -27.81 5.12
CA GLU A 221 0.46 -26.90 3.97
C GLU A 221 -0.92 -26.51 3.46
N ALA A 222 -1.89 -27.43 3.49
CA ALA A 222 -3.30 -27.12 3.23
C ALA A 222 -3.86 -26.13 4.27
N VAL A 223 -3.51 -26.29 5.56
CA VAL A 223 -3.88 -25.35 6.64
C VAL A 223 -3.28 -23.97 6.38
N LYS A 224 -1.97 -23.87 6.14
CA LYS A 224 -1.29 -22.59 5.83
C LYS A 224 -1.86 -21.94 4.58
N SER A 225 -2.08 -22.70 3.51
CA SER A 225 -2.67 -22.21 2.26
C SER A 225 -4.08 -21.64 2.48
N SER A 226 -4.92 -22.32 3.27
CA SER A 226 -6.25 -21.82 3.64
C SER A 226 -6.17 -20.49 4.40
N ILE A 227 -5.27 -20.39 5.38
CA ILE A 227 -5.02 -19.18 6.17
C ILE A 227 -4.54 -18.02 5.27
N GLU A 228 -3.60 -18.26 4.35
CA GLU A 228 -3.10 -17.27 3.40
C GLU A 228 -4.17 -16.80 2.41
N ASN A 229 -4.96 -17.72 1.86
CA ASN A 229 -6.05 -17.40 0.95
C ASN A 229 -7.17 -16.59 1.63
N PHE A 230 -7.25 -16.60 2.96
CA PHE A 230 -8.21 -15.81 3.72
C PHE A 230 -7.83 -14.34 3.92
N ILE A 231 -6.57 -13.94 3.66
CA ILE A 231 -6.08 -12.55 3.87
C ILE A 231 -7.03 -11.48 3.28
N PRO A 232 -7.51 -11.59 2.03
CA PRO A 232 -8.40 -10.57 1.46
C PRO A 232 -9.70 -10.41 2.24
N TYR A 233 -10.29 -11.49 2.74
CA TYR A 233 -11.54 -11.48 3.50
C TYR A 233 -11.33 -10.99 4.93
N ARG A 234 -10.18 -11.31 5.53
CA ARG A 234 -9.75 -10.70 6.78
C ARG A 234 -9.65 -9.18 6.62
N ASP A 235 -8.93 -8.69 5.62
CA ASP A 235 -8.73 -7.24 5.43
C ASP A 235 -10.04 -6.52 5.10
N GLU A 236 -10.90 -7.17 4.29
CA GLU A 236 -12.27 -6.74 4.04
C GLU A 236 -13.05 -6.57 5.34
N PHE A 237 -13.06 -7.59 6.20
CA PHE A 237 -13.75 -7.58 7.49
C PHE A 237 -13.18 -6.53 8.44
N LEU A 238 -11.86 -6.45 8.59
CA LEU A 238 -11.21 -5.47 9.46
C LEU A 238 -11.51 -4.03 9.03
N SER A 239 -11.68 -3.77 7.72
CA SER A 239 -12.12 -2.45 7.24
C SER A 239 -13.53 -2.10 7.70
N VAL A 240 -14.44 -3.08 7.78
CA VAL A 240 -15.80 -2.90 8.31
C VAL A 240 -15.74 -2.64 9.81
N ILE A 241 -14.97 -3.44 10.56
CA ILE A 241 -14.79 -3.24 12.01
C ILE A 241 -14.22 -1.86 12.32
N ASP A 242 -13.25 -1.37 11.54
CA ASP A 242 -12.66 -0.04 11.72
C ASP A 242 -13.68 1.10 11.53
N VAL A 243 -14.61 0.95 10.58
CA VAL A 243 -15.70 1.90 10.34
C VAL A 243 -16.81 1.80 11.39
N VAL A 244 -17.13 0.60 11.86
CA VAL A 244 -18.09 0.41 12.97
C VAL A 244 -17.52 0.99 14.27
N ALA A 245 -16.24 0.72 14.55
CA ALA A 245 -15.57 1.22 15.74
C ALA A 245 -15.37 2.75 15.74
N SER A 246 -15.46 3.42 14.58
CA SER A 246 -15.45 4.88 14.51
C SER A 246 -16.81 5.52 14.82
N GLN A 247 -17.89 4.74 14.82
CA GLN A 247 -19.22 5.22 15.24
C GLN A 247 -19.28 5.36 16.75
N SER A 248 -19.96 6.39 17.25
CA SER A 248 -20.16 6.59 18.69
C SER A 248 -21.54 6.10 19.10
N GLY A 249 -21.62 5.29 20.17
CA GLY A 249 -22.89 4.83 20.75
C GLY A 249 -23.70 3.85 19.89
N ALA A 250 -23.10 3.21 18.88
CA ALA A 250 -23.79 2.30 17.96
C ALA A 250 -23.94 0.86 18.52
N ALA A 251 -24.60 0.72 19.67
CA ALA A 251 -24.72 -0.55 20.39
C ALA A 251 -25.23 -1.72 19.52
N ASP A 252 -26.26 -1.48 18.69
CA ASP A 252 -26.81 -2.50 17.78
C ASP A 252 -25.78 -3.03 16.78
N MET A 253 -24.85 -2.17 16.31
CA MET A 253 -23.77 -2.60 15.41
C MET A 253 -22.71 -3.42 16.15
N TYR A 254 -22.42 -3.05 17.40
CA TYR A 254 -21.46 -3.77 18.24
C TYR A 254 -21.98 -5.17 18.58
N GLU A 255 -23.27 -5.27 18.93
CA GLU A 255 -23.95 -6.56 19.13
C GLU A 255 -24.00 -7.40 17.85
N ALA A 256 -24.22 -6.78 16.68
CA ALA A 256 -24.19 -7.50 15.40
C ALA A 256 -22.82 -8.16 15.16
N VAL A 257 -21.72 -7.47 15.48
CA VAL A 257 -20.36 -8.04 15.39
C VAL A 257 -20.14 -9.12 16.46
N HIS A 258 -20.64 -8.93 17.69
CA HIS A 258 -20.57 -9.96 18.72
C HIS A 258 -21.26 -11.26 18.27
N ARG A 259 -22.49 -11.17 17.75
CA ARG A 259 -23.25 -12.31 17.21
C ARG A 259 -22.60 -12.92 15.99
N PHE A 260 -21.88 -12.15 15.18
CA PHE A 260 -21.05 -12.71 14.10
C PHE A 260 -19.98 -13.66 14.65
N PHE A 261 -19.30 -13.29 15.73
CA PHE A 261 -18.32 -14.16 16.38
C PHE A 261 -18.96 -15.43 16.96
N GLU A 262 -20.18 -15.32 17.53
CA GLU A 262 -20.96 -16.50 17.97
C GLU A 262 -21.30 -17.43 16.79
N ARG A 263 -21.64 -16.89 15.61
CA ARG A 263 -21.94 -17.68 14.41
C ARG A 263 -20.73 -18.42 13.85
N ILE A 264 -19.53 -17.83 13.91
CA ILE A 264 -18.31 -18.46 13.36
C ILE A 264 -17.59 -19.38 14.35
N ALA A 265 -17.83 -19.23 15.66
CA ALA A 265 -17.18 -20.04 16.69
C ALA A 265 -17.35 -21.57 16.50
N PRO A 266 -18.54 -22.09 16.15
CA PRO A 266 -18.76 -23.52 15.95
C PRO A 266 -17.93 -24.14 14.83
N TYR A 267 -17.44 -23.37 13.85
CA TYR A 267 -16.60 -23.90 12.76
C TYR A 267 -15.24 -24.40 13.24
N SER A 268 -14.78 -23.92 14.39
CA SER A 268 -13.54 -24.38 15.03
C SER A 268 -13.70 -25.70 15.79
N GLU A 269 -14.90 -26.28 15.73
CA GLU A 269 -15.26 -27.57 16.33
C GLU A 269 -15.82 -28.53 15.27
N ARG A 270 -15.93 -29.78 15.67
CA ARG A 270 -16.56 -30.82 14.86
C ARG A 270 -18.08 -30.60 14.77
N PRO A 271 -18.66 -30.52 13.57
CA PRO A 271 -20.11 -30.51 13.40
C PRO A 271 -20.71 -31.90 13.71
N GLU A 272 -21.96 -31.93 14.19
CA GLU A 272 -22.64 -33.18 14.59
C GLU A 272 -22.78 -34.19 13.44
N SER A 273 -22.93 -33.69 12.21
CA SER A 273 -23.05 -34.49 10.99
C SER A 273 -21.76 -35.21 10.58
N MET A 274 -20.63 -34.92 11.22
CA MET A 274 -19.32 -35.46 10.86
C MET A 274 -18.91 -36.61 11.80
N HIS A 275 -18.88 -37.83 11.26
CA HIS A 275 -18.56 -39.06 12.01
C HIS A 275 -17.09 -39.49 11.93
N GLN A 276 -16.33 -38.95 10.99
CA GLN A 276 -14.88 -39.18 10.85
C GLN A 276 -14.19 -37.83 10.70
N TRP A 277 -13.21 -37.56 11.55
CA TRP A 277 -12.44 -36.33 11.56
C TRP A 277 -11.10 -36.55 12.24
N ASN A 278 -10.15 -35.67 11.95
CA ASN A 278 -8.95 -35.44 12.75
C ASN A 278 -9.01 -34.04 13.37
N SER A 279 -8.29 -33.81 14.48
CA SER A 279 -8.25 -32.48 15.12
C SER A 279 -7.75 -31.39 14.15
N ALA A 280 -6.84 -31.75 13.25
CA ALA A 280 -6.28 -30.90 12.21
C ALA A 280 -7.32 -30.32 11.23
N ASP A 281 -8.48 -30.98 11.07
CA ASP A 281 -9.48 -30.60 10.06
C ASP A 281 -10.13 -29.23 10.34
N PHE A 282 -9.98 -28.71 11.56
CA PHE A 282 -10.52 -27.42 12.01
C PHE A 282 -9.45 -26.37 12.29
N ASP A 283 -8.17 -26.69 12.06
CA ASP A 283 -7.04 -25.84 12.46
C ASP A 283 -7.02 -24.48 11.75
N ASN A 284 -7.41 -24.45 10.48
CA ASN A 284 -7.54 -23.20 9.75
C ASN A 284 -8.64 -22.30 10.37
N PHE A 285 -9.78 -22.87 10.78
CA PHE A 285 -10.82 -22.14 11.48
C PHE A 285 -10.36 -21.62 12.84
N ARG A 286 -9.65 -22.45 13.62
CA ARG A 286 -9.09 -22.05 14.91
C ARG A 286 -8.14 -20.86 14.76
N PHE A 287 -7.25 -20.90 13.77
CA PHE A 287 -6.36 -19.78 13.47
C PHE A 287 -7.12 -18.53 13.02
N ILE A 288 -8.03 -18.67 12.05
CA ILE A 288 -8.72 -17.53 11.43
C ILE A 288 -9.64 -16.85 12.43
N THR A 289 -10.42 -17.61 13.21
CA THR A 289 -11.34 -17.04 14.22
C THR A 289 -10.56 -16.30 15.30
N TYR A 290 -9.44 -16.85 15.77
CA TYR A 290 -8.51 -16.18 16.67
C TYR A 290 -7.97 -14.86 16.08
N GLU A 291 -7.43 -14.90 14.86
CA GLU A 291 -6.87 -13.72 14.16
C GLU A 291 -7.93 -12.64 13.99
N MET A 292 -9.14 -12.99 13.57
CA MET A 292 -10.26 -12.07 13.38
C MET A 292 -10.71 -11.44 14.70
N PHE A 293 -10.85 -12.24 15.77
CA PHE A 293 -11.28 -11.77 17.08
C PHE A 293 -10.26 -10.80 17.68
N LEU A 294 -9.00 -11.22 17.78
CA LEU A 294 -7.94 -10.41 18.37
C LEU A 294 -7.72 -9.11 17.58
N SER A 295 -7.75 -9.19 16.24
CA SER A 295 -7.61 -8.00 15.39
C SER A 295 -8.80 -7.04 15.55
N SER A 296 -10.02 -7.56 15.70
CA SER A 296 -11.20 -6.73 15.97
C SER A 296 -11.09 -6.02 17.31
N PHE A 297 -10.73 -6.76 18.36
CA PHE A 297 -10.50 -6.17 19.68
C PHE A 297 -9.41 -5.09 19.64
N ALA A 298 -8.31 -5.34 18.92
CA ALA A 298 -7.24 -4.36 18.70
C ALA A 298 -7.74 -3.09 17.99
N ILE A 299 -8.62 -3.20 17.00
CA ILE A 299 -9.23 -2.05 16.32
C ILE A 299 -10.09 -1.24 17.30
N THR A 300 -10.93 -1.90 18.11
CA THR A 300 -11.78 -1.19 19.07
C THR A 300 -10.97 -0.40 20.10
N LEU A 301 -9.87 -0.98 20.61
CA LEU A 301 -8.93 -0.27 21.49
C LEU A 301 -8.21 0.88 20.77
N LYS A 302 -7.73 0.66 19.54
CA LYS A 302 -7.07 1.68 18.72
C LYS A 302 -7.99 2.88 18.43
N ARG A 303 -9.29 2.62 18.30
CA ARG A 303 -10.34 3.65 18.11
C ARG A 303 -10.87 4.21 19.43
N GLU A 304 -10.39 3.74 20.57
CA GLU A 304 -10.88 4.08 21.92
C GLU A 304 -12.40 3.89 22.09
N ASN A 305 -12.98 2.96 21.34
CA ASN A 305 -14.38 2.59 21.44
C ASN A 305 -14.56 1.52 22.53
N PHE A 306 -14.42 1.96 23.78
CA PHE A 306 -14.39 1.07 24.94
C PHE A 306 -15.71 0.34 25.19
N MET A 307 -16.85 0.91 24.80
CA MET A 307 -18.13 0.20 24.83
C MET A 307 -18.10 -1.03 23.90
N PHE A 308 -17.57 -0.87 22.69
CA PHE A 308 -17.43 -1.99 21.77
C PHE A 308 -16.37 -3.00 22.26
N SER A 309 -15.25 -2.52 22.81
CA SER A 309 -14.25 -3.40 23.44
C SER A 309 -14.86 -4.22 24.58
N GLU A 310 -15.65 -3.60 25.46
CA GLU A 310 -16.32 -4.28 26.58
C GLU A 310 -17.27 -5.37 26.09
N ILE A 311 -18.07 -5.09 25.05
CA ILE A 311 -18.94 -6.08 24.41
C ILE A 311 -18.13 -7.26 23.87
N LEU A 312 -17.03 -7.02 23.16
CA LEU A 312 -16.17 -8.10 22.63
C LEU A 312 -15.42 -8.89 23.73
N ALA A 313 -15.15 -8.28 24.89
CA ALA A 313 -14.59 -8.97 26.06
C ALA A 313 -15.67 -9.66 26.92
N GLY A 314 -16.93 -9.64 26.45
CA GLY A 314 -18.07 -10.30 27.05
C GLY A 314 -18.04 -11.83 26.97
N ASP A 315 -19.19 -12.41 27.26
CA ASP A 315 -19.41 -13.85 27.17
C ASP A 315 -20.26 -14.14 25.92
N TYR A 316 -20.01 -15.29 25.31
CA TYR A 316 -20.52 -15.71 24.02
C TYR A 316 -21.39 -16.94 24.17
N TYR A 317 -22.47 -17.02 23.39
CA TYR A 317 -23.27 -18.23 23.31
C TYR A 317 -22.58 -19.29 22.45
N ASP A 318 -22.28 -20.45 23.03
CA ASP A 318 -21.71 -21.61 22.34
C ASP A 318 -22.77 -22.70 22.16
N SER A 319 -23.30 -22.80 20.93
CA SER A 319 -24.29 -23.82 20.57
C SER A 319 -23.73 -25.25 20.51
N SER A 320 -22.40 -25.43 20.48
CA SER A 320 -21.77 -26.75 20.37
C SER A 320 -21.74 -27.53 21.69
N ARG A 321 -21.98 -26.85 22.81
CA ARG A 321 -22.07 -27.46 24.14
C ARG A 321 -23.42 -28.17 24.34
N GLU A 322 -23.53 -29.37 23.77
CA GLU A 322 -24.69 -30.25 23.95
C GLU A 322 -24.34 -31.51 24.76
N ARG A 323 -24.68 -31.46 26.06
CA ARG A 323 -24.91 -32.54 27.05
C ARG A 323 -24.05 -32.38 28.30
N GLY A 324 -24.73 -32.03 29.39
CA GLY A 324 -24.24 -32.20 30.76
C GLY A 324 -24.03 -30.91 31.53
N GLY A 325 -25.12 -30.21 31.89
CA GLY A 325 -25.12 -29.20 32.97
C GLY A 325 -24.23 -27.96 32.82
N ASP A 326 -23.38 -27.87 31.80
CA ASP A 326 -22.48 -26.73 31.58
C ASP A 326 -23.23 -25.50 31.05
N ASP A 327 -22.80 -24.34 31.52
CA ASP A 327 -23.27 -23.05 31.03
C ASP A 327 -22.91 -22.89 29.53
N ARG A 328 -23.90 -22.49 28.74
CA ARG A 328 -23.75 -22.23 27.30
C ARG A 328 -23.16 -20.84 27.04
N MET A 329 -23.17 -19.96 28.05
CA MET A 329 -22.45 -18.70 28.02
C MET A 329 -21.00 -18.94 28.43
N VAL A 330 -20.08 -18.69 27.51
CA VAL A 330 -18.64 -18.95 27.71
C VAL A 330 -17.83 -17.68 27.44
N SER A 331 -16.74 -17.50 28.17
CA SER A 331 -15.84 -16.37 27.95
C SER A 331 -15.15 -16.44 26.58
N PHE A 332 -14.77 -15.29 26.04
CA PHE A 332 -14.01 -15.10 24.80
C PHE A 332 -12.76 -15.99 24.60
N ASN A 333 -12.27 -16.68 25.64
CA ASN A 333 -11.21 -17.69 25.50
C ASN A 333 -11.58 -18.82 24.55
N LEU A 334 -12.85 -19.00 24.21
CA LEU A 334 -13.29 -19.91 23.16
C LEU A 334 -12.61 -19.65 21.80
N PHE A 335 -12.11 -18.43 21.54
CA PHE A 335 -11.38 -18.10 20.32
C PHE A 335 -9.88 -18.44 20.40
N LEU A 336 -9.36 -18.78 21.58
CA LEU A 336 -7.97 -19.18 21.76
C LEU A 336 -7.87 -20.71 21.80
N LYS A 337 -7.82 -21.32 20.62
CA LYS A 337 -7.69 -22.78 20.44
C LYS A 337 -6.32 -23.15 19.89
N GLU A 338 -5.84 -24.33 20.28
CA GLU A 338 -4.60 -24.90 19.76
C GLU A 338 -4.74 -25.23 18.27
N VAL A 339 -3.72 -24.88 17.48
CA VAL A 339 -3.65 -25.21 16.05
C VAL A 339 -2.66 -26.37 15.91
N PHE A 340 -3.19 -27.59 15.99
CA PHE A 340 -2.41 -28.81 16.21
C PHE A 340 -1.31 -29.03 15.14
N THR A 341 -1.65 -28.84 13.87
CA THR A 341 -0.73 -29.03 12.73
C THR A 341 0.48 -28.10 12.77
N ILE A 342 0.30 -26.85 13.19
CA ILE A 342 1.39 -25.87 13.32
C ILE A 342 2.24 -26.18 14.56
N GLU A 343 1.63 -26.60 15.66
CA GLU A 343 2.36 -27.06 16.85
C GLU A 343 3.16 -28.33 16.57
N GLU A 344 2.61 -29.29 15.83
CA GLU A 344 3.29 -30.50 15.44
C GLU A 344 4.50 -30.22 14.53
N GLU A 345 4.34 -29.34 13.54
CA GLU A 345 5.46 -28.87 12.71
C GLU A 345 6.54 -28.20 13.56
N ASN A 346 6.15 -27.31 14.46
CA ASN A 346 7.07 -26.64 15.38
C ASN A 346 7.81 -27.63 16.29
N ASN A 347 7.15 -28.68 16.77
CA ASN A 347 7.76 -29.71 17.60
C ASN A 347 8.78 -30.58 16.86
N ARG A 348 8.58 -30.79 15.55
CA ARG A 348 9.49 -31.53 14.67
C ARG A 348 10.66 -30.68 14.17
N ALA A 349 10.58 -29.36 14.24
CA ALA A 349 11.64 -28.45 13.81
C ALA A 349 12.89 -28.52 14.72
N GLU A 350 14.08 -28.33 14.13
CA GLU A 350 15.34 -28.23 14.87
C GLU A 350 15.36 -27.02 15.81
N ARG A 351 14.71 -25.92 15.41
CA ARG A 351 14.55 -24.70 16.19
C ARG A 351 13.06 -24.44 16.40
N ARG A 352 12.63 -24.53 17.65
CA ARG A 352 11.23 -24.36 18.05
C ARG A 352 10.94 -22.92 18.44
N TYR A 353 9.77 -22.44 18.07
CA TYR A 353 9.17 -21.23 18.60
C TYR A 353 8.43 -21.55 19.90
N TYR A 354 8.50 -20.66 20.89
CA TYR A 354 7.66 -20.79 22.10
C TYR A 354 6.19 -20.47 21.85
N ALA A 355 5.89 -19.71 20.79
CA ALA A 355 4.54 -19.37 20.35
C ALA A 355 4.53 -19.39 18.80
N PRO A 356 4.30 -20.54 18.15
CA PRO A 356 4.50 -20.68 16.70
C PRO A 356 3.48 -19.89 15.87
N LEU A 357 2.32 -19.53 16.43
CA LEU A 357 1.33 -18.70 15.74
C LEU A 357 1.72 -17.21 15.69
N ALA A 358 2.48 -16.73 16.67
CA ALA A 358 2.85 -15.32 16.79
C ALA A 358 3.65 -14.79 15.57
N PRO A 359 4.70 -15.47 15.05
CA PRO A 359 5.40 -15.00 13.85
C PRO A 359 4.51 -15.02 12.60
N ILE A 360 3.61 -16.01 12.47
CA ILE A 360 2.66 -16.10 11.36
C ILE A 360 1.74 -14.87 11.36
N ILE A 361 1.12 -14.58 12.50
CA ILE A 361 0.27 -13.40 12.68
C ILE A 361 1.05 -12.12 12.42
N LYS A 362 2.24 -11.97 13.01
CA LYS A 362 3.10 -10.77 12.82
C LYS A 362 3.37 -10.50 11.34
N ASN A 363 3.74 -11.52 10.56
CA ASN A 363 4.02 -11.39 9.13
C ASN A 363 2.78 -11.00 8.32
N ARG A 364 1.63 -11.55 8.69
CA ARG A 364 0.35 -11.30 8.02
C ARG A 364 -0.22 -9.90 8.27
N LEU A 365 0.35 -9.13 9.19
CA LEU A 365 0.00 -7.72 9.40
C LEU A 365 0.66 -6.77 8.38
N ASN A 366 1.57 -7.25 7.54
CA ASN A 366 2.18 -6.42 6.50
C ASN A 366 1.10 -5.89 5.54
N GLY A 367 0.96 -4.56 5.47
CA GLY A 367 -0.09 -3.90 4.67
C GLY A 367 -1.47 -3.84 5.33
N SER A 368 -1.63 -4.39 6.54
CA SER A 368 -2.87 -4.28 7.32
C SER A 368 -3.02 -2.89 7.95
N ILE A 369 -4.26 -2.54 8.33
CA ILE A 369 -4.56 -1.33 9.12
C ILE A 369 -4.02 -1.41 10.57
N LEU A 370 -3.60 -2.60 11.00
CA LEU A 370 -3.01 -2.86 12.32
C LEU A 370 -1.50 -3.06 12.24
N LYS A 371 -0.80 -2.58 13.26
CA LYS A 371 0.60 -2.90 13.55
C LYS A 371 0.64 -3.99 14.62
N HIS A 372 1.73 -4.74 14.68
CA HIS A 372 1.92 -5.77 15.71
C HIS A 372 1.77 -5.22 17.14
N SER A 373 2.17 -3.97 17.39
CA SER A 373 1.96 -3.30 18.69
C SER A 373 0.50 -3.18 19.10
N HIS A 374 -0.44 -3.04 18.16
CA HIS A 374 -1.86 -3.01 18.49
C HIS A 374 -2.35 -4.39 18.95
N LEU A 375 -1.89 -5.47 18.29
CA LEU A 375 -2.23 -6.83 18.71
C LEU A 375 -1.60 -7.16 20.06
N MET A 376 -0.35 -6.79 20.31
CA MET A 376 0.27 -6.97 21.63
C MET A 376 -0.52 -6.28 22.75
N GLN A 377 -0.97 -5.04 22.52
CA GLN A 377 -1.82 -4.32 23.48
C GLN A 377 -3.16 -5.04 23.70
N ALA A 378 -3.83 -5.45 22.63
CA ALA A 378 -5.09 -6.19 22.69
C ALA A 378 -4.95 -7.50 23.48
N ASP A 379 -3.92 -8.27 23.17
CA ASP A 379 -3.62 -9.56 23.78
C ASP A 379 -3.34 -9.40 25.29
N PHE A 380 -2.58 -8.35 25.65
CA PHE A 380 -2.30 -8.01 27.04
C PHE A 380 -3.56 -7.58 27.82
N VAL A 381 -4.44 -6.80 27.21
CA VAL A 381 -5.71 -6.38 27.82
C VAL A 381 -6.62 -7.59 28.04
N LEU A 382 -6.83 -8.43 27.03
CA LEU A 382 -7.63 -9.65 27.15
C LEU A 382 -7.07 -10.61 28.21
N TRP A 383 -5.75 -10.71 28.32
CA TRP A 383 -5.10 -11.46 29.38
C TRP A 383 -5.47 -10.91 30.78
N LEU A 384 -5.38 -9.60 31.00
CA LEU A 384 -5.78 -9.00 32.28
C LEU A 384 -7.27 -9.20 32.58
N VAL A 385 -8.14 -9.07 31.57
CA VAL A 385 -9.58 -9.35 31.70
C VAL A 385 -9.82 -10.81 32.10
N SER A 386 -9.14 -11.76 31.46
CA SER A 386 -9.26 -13.18 31.81
C SER A 386 -8.82 -13.45 33.25
N LYS A 387 -7.72 -12.82 33.71
CA LYS A 387 -7.25 -12.92 35.10
C LYS A 387 -8.28 -12.37 36.09
N LYS A 388 -8.99 -11.29 35.73
CA LYS A 388 -10.07 -10.73 36.55
C LYS A 388 -11.29 -11.65 36.60
N LYS A 389 -11.71 -12.20 35.46
CA LYS A 389 -12.86 -13.12 35.38
C LYS A 389 -12.56 -14.54 35.91
N GLY A 390 -11.29 -14.87 36.18
CA GLY A 390 -10.89 -16.22 36.60
C GLY A 390 -10.85 -17.22 35.45
N HIS A 391 -10.69 -16.75 34.22
CA HIS A 391 -10.56 -17.58 33.03
C HIS A 391 -9.11 -17.58 32.51
N TRP A 392 -8.89 -18.30 31.40
CA TRP A 392 -7.58 -18.51 30.79
C TRP A 392 -7.49 -17.88 29.40
N TRP A 393 -6.65 -16.86 29.26
CA TRP A 393 -6.17 -16.34 27.98
C TRP A 393 -4.64 -16.36 27.99
N TYR A 394 -3.99 -16.86 26.94
CA TYR A 394 -2.53 -16.84 26.83
C TYR A 394 -2.10 -15.78 25.79
N PRO A 395 -1.46 -14.67 26.20
CA PRO A 395 -1.17 -13.55 25.32
C PRO A 395 0.08 -13.80 24.46
N MET A 396 -0.04 -14.70 23.49
CA MET A 396 1.08 -15.19 22.68
C MET A 396 1.87 -14.08 21.95
N ASN A 397 1.21 -13.00 21.52
CA ASN A 397 1.86 -11.91 20.79
C ASN A 397 2.75 -11.07 21.71
N CYS A 398 2.49 -11.10 23.02
CA CYS A 398 3.31 -10.43 24.02
C CYS A 398 4.69 -11.07 24.22
N LEU A 399 5.02 -12.17 23.54
CA LEU A 399 6.39 -12.68 23.40
C LEU A 399 7.34 -11.58 22.91
N TYR A 400 6.89 -10.74 21.98
CA TYR A 400 7.66 -9.60 21.47
C TYR A 400 7.58 -8.36 22.39
N GLY A 401 6.98 -8.49 23.58
CA GLY A 401 6.83 -7.39 24.54
C GLY A 401 8.15 -6.83 25.03
N ARG A 402 9.28 -7.54 24.87
CA ARG A 402 10.63 -7.00 25.10
C ARG A 402 10.98 -5.84 24.17
N GLU A 403 10.42 -5.82 22.96
CA GLU A 403 10.60 -4.73 21.99
C GLU A 403 9.86 -3.44 22.41
N VAL A 404 8.95 -3.53 23.40
CA VAL A 404 8.16 -2.39 23.89
C VAL A 404 8.87 -1.69 25.04
N TYR A 405 9.30 -0.46 24.80
CA TYR A 405 9.91 0.42 25.81
C TYR A 405 8.83 1.16 26.63
N GLY A 406 8.15 0.45 27.53
CA GLY A 406 7.20 1.04 28.49
C GLY A 406 5.79 0.46 28.46
N PRO A 407 4.80 1.17 29.02
CA PRO A 407 3.41 0.73 29.03
C PRO A 407 2.78 0.79 27.64
N PHE A 408 1.84 -0.10 27.36
CA PHE A 408 0.99 0.00 26.18
C PHE A 408 0.15 1.29 26.22
N GLU A 409 -0.20 1.81 25.06
CA GLU A 409 -0.80 3.14 24.88
C GLU A 409 -2.03 3.38 25.76
N VAL A 410 -2.99 2.46 25.82
CA VAL A 410 -4.21 2.62 26.65
C VAL A 410 -3.88 2.76 28.14
N PHE A 411 -2.83 2.08 28.61
CA PHE A 411 -2.37 2.19 29.99
C PHE A 411 -1.54 3.45 30.23
N ALA A 412 -0.68 3.83 29.27
CA ALA A 412 0.07 5.08 29.32
C ALA A 412 -0.87 6.29 29.42
N ARG A 413 -1.93 6.32 28.60
CA ARG A 413 -2.99 7.34 28.61
C ARG A 413 -3.81 7.32 29.90
N SER A 414 -3.99 6.13 30.49
CA SER A 414 -4.64 5.94 31.78
C SER A 414 -3.89 6.55 32.97
N LYS A 415 -2.75 7.23 32.76
CA LYS A 415 -2.20 8.17 33.75
C LYS A 415 -3.23 9.24 34.14
N SER A 416 -4.05 9.70 33.19
CA SER A 416 -5.21 10.56 33.47
C SER A 416 -6.37 9.74 34.03
N ARG A 417 -6.94 10.19 35.15
CA ARG A 417 -8.11 9.57 35.78
C ARG A 417 -9.31 9.58 34.85
N LYS A 418 -9.60 10.71 34.19
CA LYS A 418 -10.68 10.81 33.21
C LYS A 418 -10.57 9.77 32.10
N TYR A 419 -9.35 9.48 31.63
CA TYR A 419 -9.14 8.43 30.63
C TYR A 419 -9.39 7.04 31.20
N PHE A 420 -8.78 6.75 32.36
CA PHE A 420 -8.95 5.44 33.02
C PHE A 420 -10.42 5.16 33.34
N ASP A 421 -11.20 6.15 33.77
CA ASP A 421 -12.63 5.97 34.08
C ASP A 421 -13.47 5.55 32.86
N ARG A 422 -13.03 5.87 31.63
CA ARG A 422 -13.63 5.35 30.39
C ARG A 422 -13.14 3.94 30.04
N PHE A 423 -11.88 3.63 30.32
CA PHE A 423 -11.24 2.37 29.93
C PHE A 423 -11.50 1.23 30.92
N LYS A 424 -11.73 1.52 32.20
CA LYS A 424 -11.85 0.52 33.27
C LYS A 424 -12.97 -0.50 33.07
N SER A 425 -14.03 -0.14 32.33
CA SER A 425 -15.12 -1.07 32.02
C SER A 425 -14.65 -2.22 31.13
N VAL A 426 -13.75 -1.95 30.18
CA VAL A 426 -13.10 -2.99 29.35
C VAL A 426 -12.33 -4.00 30.22
N LEU A 427 -11.67 -3.52 31.28
CA LEU A 427 -10.93 -4.36 32.22
C LEU A 427 -11.84 -5.12 33.20
N GLY A 428 -13.13 -4.76 33.28
CA GLY A 428 -14.07 -5.29 34.27
C GLY A 428 -13.71 -4.90 35.71
N VAL A 429 -13.05 -3.75 35.92
CA VAL A 429 -12.65 -3.26 37.25
C VAL A 429 -13.45 -2.03 37.65
N ARG A 430 -13.79 -1.91 38.93
CA ARG A 430 -14.60 -0.81 39.47
C ARG A 430 -13.79 0.49 39.58
N ASP A 431 -12.53 0.35 40.00
CA ASP A 431 -11.63 1.46 40.28
C ASP A 431 -10.15 1.06 40.08
N VAL A 432 -9.27 2.01 40.39
CA VAL A 432 -7.81 1.89 40.23
C VAL A 432 -7.22 0.93 41.25
N GLU A 433 -7.81 0.83 42.44
CA GLU A 433 -7.31 -0.05 43.49
C GLU A 433 -7.57 -1.51 43.14
N GLU A 434 -8.74 -1.82 42.59
CA GLU A 434 -9.04 -3.15 42.05
C GLU A 434 -8.10 -3.52 40.89
N PHE A 435 -7.80 -2.58 39.99
CA PHE A 435 -6.82 -2.79 38.93
C PHE A 435 -5.42 -3.09 39.50
N LYS A 436 -4.93 -2.26 40.42
CA LYS A 436 -3.62 -2.45 41.07
C LYS A 436 -3.54 -3.76 41.83
N ALA A 437 -4.62 -4.20 42.48
CA ALA A 437 -4.68 -5.47 43.18
C ALA A 437 -4.51 -6.67 42.24
N ILE A 438 -5.09 -6.62 41.03
CA ILE A 438 -4.91 -7.67 40.01
C ILE A 438 -3.43 -7.76 39.60
N VAL A 439 -2.81 -6.61 39.29
CA VAL A 439 -1.40 -6.58 38.89
C VAL A 439 -0.48 -7.03 40.04
N ALA A 440 -0.72 -6.58 41.27
CA ALA A 440 0.04 -7.01 42.44
C ALA A 440 -0.05 -8.52 42.67
N LYS A 441 -1.25 -9.11 42.51
CA LYS A 441 -1.45 -10.56 42.60
C LYS A 441 -0.62 -11.30 41.56
N ILE A 442 -0.59 -10.82 40.32
CA ILE A 442 0.23 -11.39 39.23
C ILE A 442 1.72 -11.32 39.59
N LEU A 443 2.21 -10.19 40.11
CA LEU A 443 3.61 -10.02 40.47
C LEU A 443 4.04 -10.89 41.67
N SER A 444 3.11 -11.21 42.56
CA SER A 444 3.38 -12.05 43.73
C SER A 444 3.45 -13.56 43.41
N ASP A 445 2.94 -13.99 42.26
CA ASP A 445 2.95 -15.39 41.81
C ASP A 445 3.95 -15.58 40.66
N PRO A 446 5.07 -16.29 40.85
CA PRO A 446 6.03 -16.59 39.79
C PRO A 446 5.41 -17.30 38.58
N ARG A 447 4.28 -18.00 38.75
CA ARG A 447 3.51 -18.65 37.67
C ARG A 447 2.31 -17.82 37.20
N GLY A 448 2.12 -16.64 37.79
CA GLY A 448 0.98 -15.75 37.52
C GLY A 448 1.04 -15.10 36.14
N ALA A 449 2.24 -14.96 35.58
CA ALA A 449 2.52 -14.36 34.28
C ALA A 449 2.98 -15.41 33.23
N PRO A 450 2.62 -15.23 31.94
CA PRO A 450 3.15 -16.03 30.84
C PRO A 450 4.69 -16.03 30.80
N GLN A 451 5.24 -17.19 30.46
CA GLN A 451 6.68 -17.41 30.33
C GLN A 451 7.02 -18.01 28.97
N TRP A 452 8.16 -17.59 28.41
CA TRP A 452 8.75 -18.07 27.16
C TRP A 452 10.25 -18.33 27.38
N GLY A 453 10.60 -19.54 27.82
CA GLY A 453 11.97 -19.83 28.25
C GLY A 453 12.35 -19.04 29.50
N PHE A 454 13.40 -18.23 29.40
CA PHE A 454 13.85 -17.34 30.50
C PHE A 454 13.11 -16.00 30.53
N ASP A 455 12.19 -15.77 29.59
CA ASP A 455 11.44 -14.53 29.47
C ASP A 455 10.12 -14.65 30.22
N THR A 456 9.85 -13.77 31.17
CA THR A 456 8.54 -13.64 31.81
C THR A 456 7.87 -12.34 31.39
N LEU A 457 6.57 -12.39 31.10
CA LEU A 457 5.80 -11.20 30.76
C LEU A 457 5.79 -10.21 31.91
N ASN A 458 6.37 -9.02 31.69
CA ASN A 458 6.45 -7.98 32.72
C ASN A 458 5.15 -7.15 32.75
N ALA A 459 4.15 -7.63 33.48
CA ALA A 459 2.86 -6.97 33.65
C ALA A 459 2.99 -5.56 34.25
N ALA A 460 3.90 -5.36 35.21
CA ALA A 460 4.14 -4.05 35.83
C ALA A 460 4.57 -3.00 34.81
N ARG A 461 5.54 -3.34 33.96
CA ARG A 461 6.08 -2.46 32.92
C ARG A 461 5.04 -2.17 31.84
N LEU A 462 4.39 -3.21 31.32
CA LEU A 462 3.46 -3.10 30.18
C LEU A 462 2.14 -2.41 30.55
N SER A 463 1.76 -2.44 31.83
CA SER A 463 0.62 -1.69 32.35
C SER A 463 0.99 -0.33 32.96
N GLY A 464 2.25 -0.10 33.34
CA GLY A 464 2.65 1.08 34.08
C GLY A 464 1.80 1.31 35.34
N PHE A 465 1.38 0.24 36.02
CA PHE A 465 0.29 0.24 37.01
C PHE A 465 0.45 1.26 38.14
N GLU A 466 1.68 1.64 38.49
CA GLU A 466 1.98 2.68 39.49
C GLU A 466 1.49 4.07 39.05
N ASN A 467 1.46 4.35 37.75
CA ASN A 467 1.12 5.65 37.19
C ASN A 467 -0.37 5.81 36.86
N ILE A 468 -1.19 4.75 36.97
CA ILE A 468 -2.60 4.80 36.60
C ILE A 468 -3.38 5.78 37.49
N ALA A 469 -4.11 6.70 36.85
CA ALA A 469 -4.93 7.73 37.45
C ALA A 469 -4.21 8.59 38.51
N THR A 470 -2.91 8.84 38.30
CA THR A 470 -2.08 9.72 39.13
C THR A 470 -2.18 11.19 38.71
N ALA A 471 -2.72 11.47 37.53
CA ALA A 471 -3.10 12.79 37.07
C ALA A 471 -4.64 12.89 36.97
N PRO A 472 -5.23 14.08 37.13
CA PRO A 472 -6.67 14.28 36.99
C PRO A 472 -7.24 13.86 35.61
#